data_AF-A0A8B2S5N8-F1
#
_entry.id   AF-A0A8B2S5N8-F1
#
_cell.length_a   1.000
_cell.length_b   1.000
_cell.length_c   1.000
_cell.angle_alpha   90.00
_cell.angle_beta   90.00
_cell.angle_gamma   90.00
#
_symmetry.space_group_name_H-M   'P 1'
#
loop_
_entity.id
_entity.type
_entity.pdbx_description
1 polymer ?
#
loop_
_entity_poly.entity_id
_entity_poly.type
_entity_poly.pdbx_seq_one_letter_code
_entity_poly.pdbx_strand_id
1 'polypeptide(L)'
;MALIGCFTGPQGQQGLQGVLTCLRDTEGMTGILVVVALLAAWIVVQYVACARRERRMWESRPGKPLPLPQFGNACHATAVHDFANRNYYQAMLAEMEKALFSAGYELTRDASRSTRLANTDRRDISRKVTRVRHRYMTPLISEQMLNDSIDDAMKNGSADEWLNLLIQGSEREGWYITRTAEAAGAVLSDRQKCLWPLRQVMITLKSDSLVITRDFVQGLNAAADAVSNMAFPDMADEPDLSAVPVNICGFQVTLMRQLCSTPPGFFPDESGSSVPDELFSQMPELKYGEKRIVVFAQITSAPAKDVLARFIRTVGDRIAAGEEYAADYDDDNGYAFIVLRTRRPH
;
A
#
# COMPACT_ATOMS: atom_id res chain seq x y z
N MET A 1 -30.18 16.07 42.65
CA MET A 1 -28.78 16.54 42.45
C MET A 1 -27.80 15.65 43.22
N ALA A 2 -27.57 14.41 42.77
CA ALA A 2 -26.60 13.49 43.40
C ALA A 2 -25.88 12.56 42.40
N LEU A 3 -25.89 12.88 41.10
CA LEU A 3 -25.24 12.06 40.05
C LEU A 3 -24.03 12.74 39.39
N ILE A 4 -23.71 13.99 39.76
CA ILE A 4 -22.61 14.76 39.15
C ILE A 4 -21.34 14.75 40.02
N GLY A 5 -21.44 14.34 41.30
CA GLY A 5 -20.31 14.31 42.24
C GLY A 5 -19.31 13.15 42.04
N CYS A 6 -19.66 12.10 41.29
CA CYS A 6 -18.81 10.92 41.14
C CYS A 6 -17.73 11.05 40.06
N PHE A 7 -17.78 12.07 39.20
CA PHE A 7 -16.86 12.23 38.07
C PHE A 7 -15.87 13.38 38.20
N THR A 8 -15.92 14.19 39.27
CA THR A 8 -15.10 15.43 39.38
C THR A 8 -14.33 15.57 40.70
N GLY A 9 -14.19 14.50 41.47
CA GLY A 9 -13.33 14.46 42.67
C GLY A 9 -11.90 13.99 42.36
N PRO A 10 -10.88 14.37 43.17
CA PRO A 10 -9.45 14.15 42.88
C PRO A 10 -8.99 12.67 42.99
N GLN A 11 -9.90 11.72 42.88
CA GLN A 11 -9.65 10.27 42.84
C GLN A 11 -9.98 9.66 41.46
N GLY A 12 -10.16 10.47 40.42
CA GLY A 12 -10.41 10.03 39.03
C GLY A 12 -9.25 9.33 38.33
N GLN A 13 -8.26 8.80 39.07
CA GLN A 13 -7.04 8.18 38.51
C GLN A 13 -6.85 6.71 38.91
N GLN A 14 -7.93 6.01 39.26
CA GLN A 14 -7.91 4.55 39.43
C GLN A 14 -9.13 3.92 38.75
N GLY A 15 -8.90 3.42 37.54
CA GLY A 15 -9.89 2.69 36.74
C GLY A 15 -10.44 1.44 37.44
N LEU A 16 -11.60 1.00 36.95
CA LEU A 16 -12.38 -0.20 37.34
C LEU A 16 -12.85 -0.30 38.81
N GLN A 17 -12.05 0.12 39.80
CA GLN A 17 -12.43 0.08 41.21
C GLN A 17 -13.46 1.15 41.61
N GLY A 18 -13.44 2.33 40.98
CA GLY A 18 -14.47 3.36 41.19
C GLY A 18 -15.85 2.98 40.63
N VAL A 19 -15.89 2.18 39.56
CA VAL A 19 -17.14 1.69 38.97
C VAL A 19 -17.74 0.57 39.84
N LEU A 20 -16.89 -0.28 40.41
CA LEU A 20 -17.30 -1.36 41.31
C LEU A 20 -17.86 -0.86 42.65
N THR A 21 -17.43 0.32 43.12
CA THR A 21 -17.95 0.91 44.36
C THR A 21 -19.31 1.59 44.16
N CYS A 22 -19.55 2.26 43.03
CA CYS A 22 -20.89 2.79 42.72
C CYS A 22 -21.95 1.69 42.49
N LEU A 23 -21.56 0.51 42.00
CA LEU A 23 -22.47 -0.63 41.85
C LEU A 23 -22.87 -1.29 43.19
N ARG A 24 -22.19 -0.96 44.29
CA ARG A 24 -22.44 -1.57 45.60
C ARG A 24 -23.46 -0.82 46.46
N ASP A 25 -23.64 0.48 46.21
CA ASP A 25 -24.47 1.37 47.04
C ASP A 25 -25.86 1.69 46.45
N THR A 26 -26.20 1.16 45.27
CA THR A 26 -27.57 1.17 44.75
C THR A 26 -28.06 -0.25 44.47
N GLU A 27 -28.82 -0.79 45.41
CA GLU A 27 -29.84 -1.83 45.23
C GLU A 27 -29.49 -2.95 44.22
N GLY A 28 -28.80 -3.98 44.72
CA GLY A 28 -28.28 -5.12 43.96
C GLY A 28 -29.25 -5.92 43.07
N MET A 29 -30.55 -5.60 43.02
CA MET A 29 -31.47 -6.17 42.03
C MET A 29 -31.33 -5.55 40.65
N THR A 30 -31.07 -4.24 40.54
CA THR A 30 -31.06 -3.56 39.23
C THR A 30 -29.83 -3.94 38.40
N GLY A 31 -28.66 -4.07 39.04
CA GLY A 31 -27.44 -4.54 38.37
C GLY A 31 -27.55 -5.98 37.86
N ILE A 32 -28.16 -6.88 38.63
CA ILE A 32 -28.38 -8.28 38.22
C ILE A 32 -29.35 -8.35 37.03
N LEU A 33 -30.44 -7.57 37.06
CA LEU A 33 -31.42 -7.51 35.97
C LEU A 33 -30.80 -7.02 34.66
N VAL A 34 -29.90 -6.04 34.70
CA VAL A 34 -29.18 -5.56 33.51
C VAL A 34 -28.29 -6.66 32.92
N VAL A 35 -27.55 -7.39 33.75
CA VAL A 35 -26.68 -8.49 33.29
C VAL A 35 -27.52 -9.62 32.68
N VAL A 36 -28.65 -9.98 33.31
CA VAL A 36 -29.58 -11.00 32.77
C VAL A 36 -30.18 -10.56 31.44
N ALA A 37 -30.58 -9.29 31.31
CA ALA A 37 -31.11 -8.75 30.06
C ALA A 37 -30.07 -8.76 28.92
N LEU A 38 -28.81 -8.40 29.23
CA LEU A 38 -27.71 -8.47 28.26
C LEU A 38 -27.40 -9.90 27.83
N LEU A 39 -27.42 -10.87 28.75
CA LEU A 39 -27.25 -12.28 28.44
C LEU A 39 -28.41 -12.82 27.58
N ALA A 40 -29.66 -12.46 27.90
CA ALA A 40 -30.81 -12.84 27.09
C ALA A 40 -30.74 -12.25 25.68
N ALA A 41 -30.37 -10.97 25.55
CA ALA A 41 -30.16 -10.32 24.25
C ALA A 41 -29.02 -11.01 23.46
N TRP A 42 -27.91 -11.35 24.11
CA TRP A 42 -26.82 -12.10 23.51
C TRP A 42 -27.29 -13.47 23.01
N ILE A 43 -28.02 -14.22 23.82
CA ILE A 43 -28.55 -15.54 23.46
C ILE A 43 -29.52 -15.42 22.27
N VAL A 44 -30.38 -14.41 22.22
CA VAL A 44 -31.27 -14.16 21.07
C VAL A 44 -30.47 -13.83 19.81
N VAL A 45 -29.41 -13.01 19.90
CA VAL A 45 -28.52 -12.72 18.77
C VAL A 45 -27.82 -13.99 18.28
N GLN A 46 -27.31 -14.82 19.19
CA GLN A 46 -26.70 -16.11 18.85
C GLN A 46 -27.73 -17.08 18.24
N TYR A 47 -28.95 -17.13 18.76
CA TYR A 47 -30.03 -17.96 18.22
C TYR A 47 -30.43 -17.52 16.81
N VAL A 48 -30.57 -16.21 16.55
CA VAL A 48 -30.84 -15.68 15.21
C VAL A 48 -29.67 -15.94 14.26
N ALA A 49 -28.42 -15.79 14.73
CA ALA A 49 -27.24 -16.11 13.94
C ALA A 49 -27.15 -17.62 13.62
N CYS A 50 -27.50 -18.48 14.57
CA CYS A 50 -27.54 -19.92 14.40
C CYS A 50 -28.69 -20.35 13.46
N ALA A 51 -29.89 -19.79 13.62
CA ALA A 51 -31.02 -20.00 12.72
C ALA A 51 -30.72 -19.54 11.28
N ARG A 52 -29.95 -18.46 11.11
CA ARG A 52 -29.45 -18.02 9.78
C ARG A 52 -28.44 -19.02 9.21
N ARG A 53 -27.55 -19.60 10.04
CA ARG A 53 -26.62 -20.66 9.62
C ARG A 53 -27.37 -21.94 9.25
N GLU A 54 -28.38 -22.33 10.02
CA GLU A 54 -29.23 -23.48 9.73
C GLU A 54 -30.06 -23.30 8.45
N ARG A 55 -30.58 -22.11 8.15
CA ARG A 55 -31.24 -21.82 6.87
C ARG A 55 -30.28 -21.99 5.69
N ARG A 56 -29.07 -21.43 5.79
CA ARG A 56 -28.01 -21.62 4.78
C ARG A 56 -27.60 -23.09 4.64
N MET A 57 -27.54 -23.84 5.75
CA MET A 57 -27.26 -25.28 5.73
C MET A 57 -28.40 -26.11 5.14
N TRP A 58 -29.66 -25.72 5.37
CA TRP A 58 -30.86 -26.34 4.78
C TRP A 58 -30.93 -26.16 3.26
N GLU A 59 -30.48 -25.00 2.76
CA GLU A 59 -30.35 -24.71 1.33
C GLU A 59 -29.24 -25.57 0.67
N SER A 60 -28.24 -26.01 1.44
CA SER A 60 -27.12 -26.85 0.97
C SER A 60 -27.27 -28.35 1.21
N ARG A 61 -28.42 -28.85 1.71
CA ARG A 61 -28.64 -30.31 1.86
C ARG A 61 -28.78 -30.97 0.49
N PRO A 62 -27.93 -31.96 0.13
CA PRO A 62 -28.14 -32.75 -1.08
C PRO A 62 -29.42 -33.58 -0.92
N GLY A 63 -30.36 -33.47 -1.85
CA GLY A 63 -31.51 -34.39 -1.95
C GLY A 63 -32.91 -33.82 -1.70
N LYS A 64 -33.08 -32.50 -1.46
CA LYS A 64 -34.40 -31.87 -1.66
C LYS A 64 -34.52 -31.41 -3.11
N PRO A 65 -35.61 -31.73 -3.84
CA PRO A 65 -35.86 -31.11 -5.12
C PRO A 65 -35.96 -29.60 -4.89
N LEU A 66 -35.02 -28.83 -5.43
CA LEU A 66 -35.19 -27.39 -5.52
C LEU A 66 -36.51 -27.16 -6.27
N PRO A 67 -37.40 -26.27 -5.79
CA PRO A 67 -38.55 -25.86 -6.58
C PRO A 67 -38.04 -25.51 -7.97
N LEU A 68 -38.59 -26.13 -9.01
CA LEU A 68 -38.20 -25.85 -10.39
C LEU A 68 -38.18 -24.33 -10.57
N PRO A 69 -37.06 -23.73 -11.03
CA PRO A 69 -36.98 -22.29 -11.19
C PRO A 69 -38.11 -21.84 -12.12
N GLN A 70 -39.13 -21.20 -11.54
CA GLN A 70 -40.25 -20.67 -12.30
C GLN A 70 -39.86 -19.31 -12.86
N PHE A 71 -39.97 -19.20 -14.18
CA PHE A 71 -39.77 -17.93 -14.87
C PHE A 71 -40.76 -16.87 -14.34
N GLY A 72 -40.22 -15.72 -13.98
CA GLY A 72 -41.00 -14.54 -13.57
C GLY A 72 -41.44 -14.52 -12.09
N ASN A 73 -41.04 -15.49 -11.28
CA ASN A 73 -41.29 -15.46 -9.84
C ASN A 73 -40.34 -14.51 -9.09
N ALA A 74 -40.58 -14.29 -7.80
CA ALA A 74 -39.77 -13.40 -6.97
C ALA A 74 -38.28 -13.79 -6.94
N CYS A 75 -37.94 -15.08 -6.85
CA CYS A 75 -36.56 -15.55 -6.87
C CYS A 75 -35.87 -15.25 -8.20
N HIS A 76 -36.56 -15.44 -9.33
CA HIS A 76 -36.06 -15.09 -10.65
C HIS A 76 -35.86 -13.58 -10.79
N ALA A 77 -36.80 -12.76 -10.31
CA ALA A 77 -36.68 -11.32 -10.32
C ALA A 77 -35.49 -10.82 -9.48
N THR A 78 -35.26 -11.39 -8.28
CA THR A 78 -34.08 -11.09 -7.46
C THR A 78 -32.79 -11.49 -8.16
N ALA A 79 -32.72 -12.68 -8.78
CA ALA A 79 -31.54 -13.10 -9.51
C ALA A 79 -31.22 -12.18 -10.70
N VAL A 80 -32.24 -11.75 -11.46
CA VAL A 80 -32.08 -10.79 -12.56
C VAL A 80 -31.68 -9.42 -12.03
N HIS A 81 -32.28 -8.97 -10.93
CA HIS A 81 -31.92 -7.71 -10.27
C HIS A 81 -30.45 -7.71 -9.83
N ASP A 82 -29.99 -8.76 -9.15
CA ASP A 82 -28.61 -8.90 -8.70
C ASP A 82 -27.65 -8.95 -9.88
N PHE A 83 -27.97 -9.71 -10.94
CA PHE A 83 -27.17 -9.77 -12.17
C PHE A 83 -27.07 -8.39 -12.86
N ALA A 84 -28.21 -7.74 -13.11
CA ALA A 84 -28.26 -6.47 -13.83
C ALA A 84 -27.59 -5.34 -13.05
N ASN A 85 -27.87 -5.24 -11.75
CA ASN A 85 -27.31 -4.19 -10.91
C ASN A 85 -25.84 -4.42 -10.60
N ARG A 86 -25.41 -5.67 -10.39
CA ARG A 86 -23.98 -5.95 -10.18
C ARG A 86 -23.14 -5.41 -11.33
N ASN A 87 -23.47 -5.77 -12.56
CA ASN A 87 -22.71 -5.33 -13.73
C ASN A 87 -22.78 -3.80 -13.93
N TYR A 88 -23.96 -3.21 -13.68
CA TYR A 88 -24.17 -1.77 -13.77
C TYR A 88 -23.29 -0.99 -12.78
N TYR A 89 -23.35 -1.35 -11.49
CA TYR A 89 -22.55 -0.67 -10.47
C TYR A 89 -21.06 -0.99 -10.61
N GLN A 90 -20.67 -2.20 -11.00
CA GLN A 90 -19.27 -2.54 -11.26
C GLN A 90 -18.66 -1.68 -12.37
N ALA A 91 -19.39 -1.43 -13.46
CA ALA A 91 -18.90 -0.57 -14.54
C ALA A 91 -18.67 0.87 -14.06
N MET A 92 -19.59 1.42 -13.26
CA MET A 92 -19.47 2.76 -12.71
C MET A 92 -18.36 2.87 -11.65
N LEU A 93 -18.22 1.86 -10.77
CA LEU A 93 -17.15 1.81 -9.77
C LEU A 93 -15.77 1.70 -10.41
N ALA A 94 -15.63 0.90 -11.47
CA ALA A 94 -14.37 0.79 -12.21
C ALA A 94 -13.98 2.11 -12.89
N GLU A 95 -14.93 2.82 -13.50
CA GLU A 95 -14.66 4.14 -14.07
C GLU A 95 -14.36 5.18 -12.98
N MET A 96 -15.04 5.11 -11.84
CA MET A 96 -14.76 5.96 -10.68
C MET A 96 -13.34 5.75 -10.17
N GLU A 97 -12.91 4.50 -9.96
CA GLU A 97 -11.55 4.16 -9.53
C GLU A 97 -10.50 4.67 -10.52
N LYS A 98 -10.70 4.42 -11.82
CA LYS A 98 -9.81 4.93 -12.87
C LYS A 98 -9.73 6.46 -12.89
N ALA A 99 -10.87 7.14 -12.74
CA ALA A 99 -10.94 8.60 -12.75
C ALA A 99 -10.32 9.21 -11.48
N LEU A 100 -10.52 8.57 -10.32
CA LEU A 100 -9.87 8.92 -9.06
C LEU A 100 -8.34 8.80 -9.19
N PHE A 101 -7.86 7.66 -9.70
CA PHE A 101 -6.43 7.42 -9.92
C PHE A 101 -5.82 8.46 -10.85
N SER A 102 -6.49 8.75 -11.98
CA SER A 102 -6.07 9.78 -12.92
C SER A 102 -6.02 11.20 -12.32
N ALA A 103 -6.75 11.43 -11.22
CA ALA A 103 -6.80 12.70 -10.49
C ALA A 103 -5.89 12.71 -9.25
N GLY A 104 -5.04 11.70 -9.06
CA GLY A 104 -4.13 11.59 -7.91
C GLY A 104 -4.83 11.16 -6.62
N TYR A 105 -5.84 10.29 -6.73
CA TYR A 105 -6.53 9.69 -5.58
C TYR A 105 -6.42 8.16 -5.64
N GLU A 106 -6.40 7.52 -4.48
CA GLU A 106 -6.47 6.07 -4.34
C GLU A 106 -7.59 5.69 -3.37
N LEU A 107 -7.97 4.41 -3.41
CA LEU A 107 -8.91 3.83 -2.46
C LEU A 107 -8.13 3.13 -1.34
N THR A 108 -8.46 3.45 -0.10
CA THR A 108 -7.86 2.85 1.10
C THR A 108 -8.91 2.21 1.98
N ARG A 109 -8.47 1.25 2.81
CA ARG A 109 -9.26 0.66 3.90
C ARG A 109 -9.15 1.45 5.21
N ASP A 110 -8.21 2.39 5.28
CA ASP A 110 -7.96 3.22 6.45
C ASP A 110 -8.80 4.50 6.43
N ALA A 111 -9.84 4.54 7.27
CA ALA A 111 -10.74 5.68 7.39
C ALA A 111 -10.04 6.97 7.83
N SER A 112 -8.93 6.88 8.58
CA SER A 112 -8.22 8.05 9.10
C SER A 112 -7.53 8.87 8.01
N ARG A 113 -7.22 8.22 6.88
CA ARG A 113 -6.60 8.83 5.70
C ARG A 113 -7.63 9.40 4.71
N SER A 114 -8.93 9.30 5.01
CA SER A 114 -9.99 9.76 4.12
C SER A 114 -9.89 11.25 3.83
N THR A 115 -9.99 11.62 2.54
CA THR A 115 -9.99 13.00 2.07
C THR A 115 -11.21 13.29 1.21
N ARG A 116 -11.60 14.56 1.18
CA ARG A 116 -12.60 15.04 0.23
C ARG A 116 -11.97 15.33 -1.13
N LEU A 117 -12.74 15.11 -2.18
CA LEU A 117 -12.39 15.51 -3.54
C LEU A 117 -12.39 17.03 -3.68
N ALA A 118 -11.42 17.58 -4.40
CA ALA A 118 -11.46 18.98 -4.81
C ALA A 118 -12.63 19.20 -5.78
N ASN A 119 -13.21 20.40 -5.78
CA ASN A 119 -14.41 20.70 -6.59
C ASN A 119 -14.18 20.50 -8.10
N THR A 120 -12.97 20.79 -8.59
CA THR A 120 -12.57 20.58 -9.99
C THR A 120 -12.56 19.10 -10.34
N ASP A 121 -11.91 18.29 -9.51
CA ASP A 121 -11.72 16.86 -9.71
C ASP A 121 -13.05 16.13 -9.58
N ARG A 122 -13.85 16.52 -8.57
CA ARG A 122 -15.22 16.05 -8.37
C ARG A 122 -16.09 16.26 -9.61
N ARG A 123 -16.00 17.42 -10.26
CA ARG A 123 -16.76 17.72 -11.47
C ARG A 123 -16.33 16.84 -12.65
N ASP A 124 -15.02 16.65 -12.84
CA ASP A 124 -14.49 15.80 -13.91
C ASP A 124 -14.85 14.32 -13.71
N ILE A 125 -14.67 13.80 -12.50
CA ILE A 125 -15.02 12.42 -12.13
C ILE A 125 -16.52 12.18 -12.31
N SER A 126 -17.38 13.10 -11.83
CA SER A 126 -18.83 12.99 -11.99
C SER A 126 -19.24 12.91 -13.46
N ARG A 127 -18.60 13.70 -14.34
CA ARG A 127 -18.83 13.66 -15.78
C ARG A 127 -18.44 12.31 -16.39
N LYS A 128 -17.28 11.76 -16.03
CA LYS A 128 -16.79 10.44 -16.52
C LYS A 128 -17.70 9.29 -16.09
N VAL A 129 -18.06 9.23 -14.81
CA VAL A 129 -18.99 8.22 -14.27
C VAL A 129 -20.36 8.34 -14.94
N THR A 130 -20.88 9.56 -15.11
CA THR A 130 -22.16 9.82 -15.76
C THR A 130 -22.15 9.38 -17.23
N ARG A 131 -21.03 9.54 -17.94
CA ARG A 131 -20.88 9.03 -19.31
C ARG A 131 -21.01 7.51 -19.38
N VAL A 132 -20.31 6.78 -18.49
CA VAL A 132 -20.41 5.31 -18.43
C VAL A 132 -21.83 4.88 -18.06
N ARG A 133 -22.45 5.56 -17.10
CA ARG A 133 -23.85 5.31 -16.71
C ARG A 133 -24.81 5.40 -17.91
N HIS A 134 -24.73 6.48 -18.69
CA HIS A 134 -25.62 6.69 -19.84
C HIS A 134 -25.36 5.66 -20.95
N ARG A 135 -24.09 5.36 -21.26
CA ARG A 135 -23.77 4.32 -22.26
C ARG A 135 -24.22 2.93 -21.82
N TYR A 136 -24.18 2.64 -20.52
CA TYR A 136 -24.67 1.36 -20.01
C TYR A 136 -26.20 1.26 -20.14
N MET A 137 -26.94 2.31 -19.76
CA MET A 137 -28.40 2.32 -19.84
C MET A 137 -28.94 2.48 -21.26
N THR A 138 -28.17 3.10 -22.15
CA THR A 138 -28.55 3.36 -23.54
C THR A 138 -27.37 3.11 -24.47
N PRO A 139 -27.05 1.83 -24.77
CA PRO A 139 -25.84 1.46 -25.51
C PRO A 139 -25.73 2.04 -26.92
N LEU A 140 -26.87 2.38 -27.54
CA LEU A 140 -26.96 2.91 -28.90
C LEU A 140 -27.17 4.43 -28.94
N ILE A 141 -26.96 5.13 -27.82
CA ILE A 141 -27.04 6.60 -27.80
C ILE A 141 -25.97 7.21 -28.72
N SER A 142 -26.34 8.22 -29.50
CA SER A 142 -25.37 8.95 -30.32
C SER A 142 -24.44 9.80 -29.45
N GLU A 143 -23.23 10.09 -29.94
CA GLU A 143 -22.27 10.92 -29.19
C GLU A 143 -22.80 12.31 -28.84
N GLN A 144 -23.57 12.91 -29.76
CA GLN A 144 -24.19 14.21 -29.52
C GLN A 144 -25.21 14.14 -28.38
N MET A 145 -26.18 13.22 -28.47
CA MET A 145 -27.20 13.06 -27.42
C MET A 145 -26.59 12.65 -26.07
N LEU A 146 -25.50 11.87 -26.10
CA LEU A 146 -24.76 11.51 -24.89
C LEU A 146 -24.17 12.74 -24.20
N ASN A 147 -23.48 13.59 -24.96
CA ASN A 147 -22.88 14.80 -24.41
C ASN A 147 -23.93 15.78 -23.89
N ASP A 148 -25.03 15.98 -24.64
CA ASP A 148 -26.15 16.82 -24.20
C ASP A 148 -26.77 16.32 -22.89
N SER A 149 -27.02 15.00 -22.80
CA SER A 149 -27.58 14.35 -21.59
C SER A 149 -26.62 14.44 -20.40
N ILE A 150 -25.31 14.36 -20.63
CA ILE A 150 -24.31 14.54 -19.58
C ILE A 150 -24.31 16.00 -19.11
N ASP A 151 -24.32 16.97 -20.01
CA ASP A 151 -24.30 18.39 -19.65
C ASP A 151 -25.57 18.80 -18.88
N ASP A 152 -26.73 18.26 -19.27
CA ASP A 152 -27.97 18.43 -18.49
C ASP A 152 -27.86 17.81 -17.09
N ALA A 153 -27.29 16.61 -16.98
CA ALA A 153 -27.05 15.93 -15.70
C ALA A 153 -26.06 16.69 -14.80
N MET A 154 -25.04 17.32 -15.39
CA MET A 154 -24.11 18.19 -14.67
C MET A 154 -24.81 19.47 -14.20
N LYS A 155 -25.65 20.08 -15.05
CA LYS A 155 -26.34 21.34 -14.77
C LYS A 155 -27.42 21.19 -13.69
N ASN A 156 -28.14 20.08 -13.68
CA ASN A 156 -29.20 19.81 -12.70
C ASN A 156 -28.69 19.13 -11.40
N GLY A 157 -27.38 18.87 -11.29
CA GLY A 157 -26.74 18.29 -10.11
C GLY A 157 -26.90 16.77 -9.96
N SER A 158 -27.61 16.10 -10.86
CA SER A 158 -27.82 14.64 -10.75
C SER A 158 -26.52 13.85 -10.95
N ALA A 159 -25.57 14.35 -11.74
CA ALA A 159 -24.26 13.72 -11.92
C ALA A 159 -23.47 13.66 -10.60
N ASP A 160 -23.47 14.76 -9.84
CA ASP A 160 -22.79 14.85 -8.54
C ASP A 160 -23.46 13.96 -7.49
N GLU A 161 -24.79 13.82 -7.55
CA GLU A 161 -25.53 12.96 -6.62
C GLU A 161 -25.28 11.47 -6.90
N TRP A 162 -25.11 11.10 -8.16
CA TRP A 162 -24.68 9.75 -8.51
C TRP A 162 -23.27 9.45 -8.01
N LEU A 163 -22.33 10.38 -8.16
CA LEU A 163 -21.00 10.21 -7.59
C LEU A 163 -21.05 10.08 -6.05
N ASN A 164 -21.89 10.89 -5.38
CA ASN A 164 -22.10 10.76 -3.93
C ASN A 164 -22.61 9.39 -3.52
N LEU A 165 -23.58 8.84 -4.27
CA LEU A 165 -24.11 7.51 -3.99
C LEU A 165 -23.01 6.44 -4.06
N LEU A 166 -22.14 6.50 -5.08
CA LEU A 166 -21.03 5.57 -5.21
C LEU A 166 -20.02 5.74 -4.07
N ILE A 167 -19.65 6.97 -3.73
CA ILE A 167 -18.72 7.26 -2.62
C ILE A 167 -19.28 6.74 -1.29
N GLN A 168 -20.52 7.08 -0.95
CA GLN A 168 -21.15 6.63 0.29
C GLN A 168 -21.34 5.11 0.31
N GLY A 169 -21.63 4.49 -0.84
CA GLY A 169 -21.68 3.04 -0.99
C GLY A 169 -20.33 2.39 -0.71
N SER A 170 -19.26 2.95 -1.27
CA SER A 170 -17.88 2.51 -1.02
C SER A 170 -17.48 2.68 0.44
N GLU A 171 -17.78 3.82 1.06
CA GLU A 171 -17.48 4.10 2.47
C GLU A 171 -18.17 3.10 3.42
N ARG A 172 -19.43 2.74 3.14
CA ARG A 172 -20.16 1.70 3.90
C ARG A 172 -19.52 0.32 3.80
N GLU A 173 -18.91 0.02 2.66
CA GLU A 173 -18.14 -1.21 2.45
C GLU A 173 -16.68 -1.09 2.94
N GLY A 174 -16.33 0.02 3.61
CA GLY A 174 -15.02 0.28 4.20
C GLY A 174 -13.95 0.69 3.20
N TRP A 175 -14.33 1.33 2.10
CA TRP A 175 -13.42 1.95 1.13
C TRP A 175 -13.52 3.46 1.19
N TYR A 176 -12.40 4.12 1.43
CA TYR A 176 -12.31 5.56 1.56
C TYR A 176 -11.41 6.12 0.47
N ILE A 177 -11.73 7.32 -0.03
CA ILE A 177 -10.87 8.04 -0.96
C ILE A 177 -9.76 8.69 -0.14
N THR A 178 -8.51 8.44 -0.48
CA THR A 178 -7.35 9.21 0.02
C THR A 178 -6.62 9.81 -1.17
N ARG A 179 -5.85 10.87 -0.94
CA ARG A 179 -4.82 11.26 -1.90
C ARG A 179 -3.85 10.08 -2.03
N THR A 180 -3.41 9.75 -3.25
CA THR A 180 -2.26 8.86 -3.42
C THR A 180 -1.12 9.41 -2.57
N ALA A 181 -0.21 8.56 -2.07
CA ALA A 181 1.05 9.04 -1.49
C ALA A 181 1.75 10.04 -2.45
N GLU A 182 1.52 9.87 -3.76
CA GLU A 182 1.90 10.79 -4.83
C GLU A 182 1.18 12.15 -4.84
N ALA A 183 -0.03 12.29 -4.31
CA ALA A 183 -0.75 13.57 -4.29
C ALA A 183 -0.76 14.21 -2.88
N ALA A 184 -0.42 13.46 -1.84
CA ALA A 184 -0.05 13.98 -0.54
C ALA A 184 1.46 14.36 -0.46
N GLY A 185 2.29 13.85 -1.37
CA GLY A 185 3.75 14.08 -1.36
C GLY A 185 4.53 13.95 -2.68
N ALA A 186 3.91 13.79 -3.87
CA ALA A 186 4.67 13.62 -5.13
C ALA A 186 4.02 14.19 -6.42
N VAL A 187 3.46 15.40 -6.38
CA VAL A 187 3.66 16.26 -7.56
C VAL A 187 5.09 16.75 -7.41
N LEU A 188 6.04 16.07 -8.07
CA LEU A 188 7.41 16.56 -8.16
C LEU A 188 7.32 18.03 -8.60
N SER A 189 7.73 18.94 -7.71
CA SER A 189 7.89 20.34 -8.05
C SER A 189 8.72 20.45 -9.34
N ASP A 190 8.62 21.56 -10.08
CA ASP A 190 9.42 21.72 -11.30
C ASP A 190 10.94 21.57 -11.05
N ARG A 191 11.37 21.84 -9.81
CA ARG A 191 12.72 21.53 -9.31
C ARG A 191 12.99 20.03 -9.16
N GLN A 192 12.04 19.25 -8.64
CA GLN A 192 12.17 17.80 -8.50
C GLN A 192 12.06 17.08 -9.85
N LYS A 193 11.32 17.59 -10.84
CA LYS A 193 11.36 17.09 -12.23
C LYS A 193 12.77 17.13 -12.83
N CYS A 194 13.60 18.09 -12.41
CA CYS A 194 15.00 18.17 -12.84
C CYS A 194 15.94 17.19 -12.12
N LEU A 195 15.48 16.51 -11.06
CA LEU A 195 16.28 15.58 -10.26
C LEU A 195 15.98 14.11 -10.59
N TRP A 196 14.93 13.84 -11.36
CA TRP A 196 14.47 12.52 -11.78
C TRP A 196 14.67 12.33 -13.30
N PRO A 197 14.82 11.08 -13.81
CA PRO A 197 14.85 9.82 -13.07
C PRO A 197 16.12 9.65 -12.24
N LEU A 198 15.99 8.99 -11.09
CA LEU A 198 17.12 8.64 -10.24
C LEU A 198 17.97 7.57 -10.94
N ARG A 199 19.28 7.62 -10.72
CA ARG A 199 20.22 6.58 -11.15
C ARG A 199 20.53 5.70 -9.95
N GLN A 200 20.11 4.44 -10.05
CA GLN A 200 20.23 3.46 -8.98
C GLN A 200 21.19 2.34 -9.35
N VAL A 201 21.99 1.94 -8.38
CA VAL A 201 22.94 0.84 -8.50
C VAL A 201 22.73 -0.11 -7.33
N MET A 202 22.60 -1.40 -7.65
CA MET A 202 22.66 -2.48 -6.68
C MET A 202 23.88 -3.35 -6.99
N ILE A 203 24.74 -3.55 -6.00
CA ILE A 203 25.92 -4.41 -6.11
C ILE A 203 25.76 -5.59 -5.17
N THR A 204 25.91 -6.79 -5.71
CA THR A 204 25.92 -8.03 -4.94
C THR A 204 27.27 -8.70 -5.09
N LEU A 205 27.99 -8.85 -3.98
CA LEU A 205 29.25 -9.59 -3.92
C LEU A 205 29.01 -10.90 -3.19
N LYS A 206 29.33 -12.03 -3.83
CA LYS A 206 29.16 -13.37 -3.28
C LYS A 206 30.50 -14.10 -3.25
N SER A 207 30.80 -14.74 -2.12
CA SER A 207 31.94 -15.65 -1.97
C SER A 207 31.48 -17.02 -1.49
N ASP A 208 32.02 -18.07 -2.11
CA ASP A 208 31.91 -19.47 -1.68
C ASP A 208 33.15 -19.97 -0.90
N SER A 209 34.19 -19.14 -0.78
CA SER A 209 35.50 -19.52 -0.21
C SER A 209 35.99 -18.54 0.86
N LEU A 210 37.22 -18.75 1.37
CA LEU A 210 37.91 -17.97 2.42
C LEU A 210 38.33 -16.55 1.96
N VAL A 211 37.53 -15.90 1.12
CA VAL A 211 37.73 -14.52 0.66
C VAL A 211 37.77 -13.58 1.88
N ILE A 212 38.84 -12.79 1.94
CA ILE A 212 39.09 -11.85 3.04
C ILE A 212 38.50 -10.47 2.71
N THR A 213 38.34 -9.61 3.71
CA THR A 213 37.76 -8.27 3.55
C THR A 213 38.41 -7.46 2.42
N ARG A 214 39.74 -7.57 2.26
CA ARG A 214 40.50 -6.90 1.18
C ARG A 214 39.96 -7.23 -0.21
N ASP A 215 39.58 -8.48 -0.44
CA ASP A 215 39.12 -8.96 -1.74
C ASP A 215 37.69 -8.45 -2.03
N PHE A 216 36.85 -8.32 -1.01
CA PHE A 216 35.55 -7.64 -1.12
C PHE A 216 35.70 -6.16 -1.47
N VAL A 217 36.64 -5.47 -0.82
CA VAL A 217 36.96 -4.06 -1.12
C VAL A 217 37.48 -3.92 -2.56
N GLN A 218 38.32 -4.84 -3.03
CA GLN A 218 38.76 -4.88 -4.42
C GLN A 218 37.58 -5.06 -5.39
N GLY A 219 36.63 -5.94 -5.06
CA GLY A 219 35.40 -6.11 -5.85
C GLY A 219 34.53 -4.86 -5.90
N LEU A 220 34.38 -4.14 -4.78
CA LEU A 220 33.65 -2.88 -4.73
C LEU A 220 34.34 -1.78 -5.54
N ASN A 221 35.68 -1.69 -5.49
CA ASN A 221 36.43 -0.74 -6.31
C ASN A 221 36.27 -1.03 -7.80
N ALA A 222 36.33 -2.30 -8.22
CA ALA A 222 36.07 -2.68 -9.60
C ALA A 222 34.63 -2.33 -10.04
N ALA A 223 33.64 -2.51 -9.17
CA ALA A 223 32.26 -2.10 -9.44
C ALA A 223 32.11 -0.58 -9.53
N ALA A 224 32.80 0.18 -8.67
CA ALA A 224 32.84 1.65 -8.72
C ALA A 224 33.42 2.15 -10.04
N ASP A 225 34.51 1.54 -10.51
CA ASP A 225 35.13 1.86 -11.80
C ASP A 225 34.20 1.51 -12.98
N ALA A 226 33.49 0.39 -12.92
CA ALA A 226 32.48 0.03 -13.91
C ALA A 226 31.33 1.05 -13.97
N VAL A 227 30.82 1.49 -12.81
CA VAL A 227 29.74 2.50 -12.73
C VAL A 227 30.15 3.85 -13.30
N SER A 228 31.37 4.32 -13.05
CA SER A 228 31.88 5.56 -13.64
C SER A 228 31.99 5.49 -15.17
N ASN A 229 32.38 4.33 -15.72
CA ASN A 229 32.70 4.19 -17.14
C ASN A 229 31.52 3.77 -18.03
N MET A 230 30.47 3.17 -17.47
CA MET A 230 29.37 2.63 -18.26
C MET A 230 28.15 3.56 -18.34
N ALA A 231 27.39 3.50 -19.43
CA ALA A 231 26.13 4.23 -19.62
C ALA A 231 24.99 3.57 -18.81
N PHE A 232 24.14 4.36 -18.17
CA PHE A 232 22.90 3.83 -17.58
C PHE A 232 21.93 3.44 -18.71
N PRO A 233 21.02 2.48 -18.48
CA PRO A 233 19.99 2.13 -19.45
C PRO A 233 19.13 3.36 -19.80
N ASP A 234 18.62 3.40 -21.02
CA ASP A 234 17.83 4.53 -21.53
C ASP A 234 16.37 4.51 -21.02
N MET A 235 15.87 3.35 -20.59
CA MET A 235 14.49 3.12 -20.15
C MET A 235 14.45 2.62 -18.70
N ALA A 236 13.46 3.05 -17.93
CA ALA A 236 13.32 2.73 -16.50
C ALA A 236 12.88 1.28 -16.23
N ASP A 237 12.19 0.65 -17.18
CA ASP A 237 11.60 -0.69 -16.98
C ASP A 237 12.58 -1.84 -17.31
N GLU A 238 13.82 -1.52 -17.70
CA GLU A 238 14.84 -2.50 -18.09
C GLU A 238 16.11 -2.34 -17.24
N PRO A 239 16.20 -3.01 -16.07
CA PRO A 239 17.42 -3.01 -15.29
C PRO A 239 18.53 -3.75 -16.04
N ASP A 240 19.70 -3.14 -16.14
CA ASP A 240 20.87 -3.74 -16.77
C ASP A 240 21.72 -4.48 -15.74
N LEU A 241 21.78 -5.80 -15.88
CA LEU A 241 22.52 -6.70 -15.00
C LEU A 241 23.83 -7.13 -15.67
N SER A 242 24.94 -6.82 -15.03
CA SER A 242 26.29 -7.12 -15.53
C SER A 242 27.12 -7.83 -14.48
N ALA A 243 27.97 -8.77 -14.93
CA ALA A 243 29.02 -9.33 -14.10
C ALA A 243 30.25 -8.41 -14.14
N VAL A 244 30.77 -8.03 -12.97
CA VAL A 244 32.00 -7.23 -12.88
C VAL A 244 33.20 -8.18 -12.86
N PRO A 245 34.13 -8.08 -13.82
CA PRO A 245 35.25 -9.01 -13.91
C PRO A 245 36.22 -8.78 -12.75
N VAL A 246 36.42 -9.81 -11.94
CA VAL A 246 37.40 -9.85 -10.84
C VAL A 246 38.22 -11.12 -10.93
N ASN A 247 39.53 -11.00 -10.74
CA ASN A 247 40.45 -12.15 -10.83
C ASN A 247 40.65 -12.81 -9.46
N ILE A 248 39.54 -13.30 -8.86
CA ILE A 248 39.53 -13.91 -7.52
C ILE A 248 38.69 -15.19 -7.59
N CYS A 249 39.30 -16.32 -7.23
CA CYS A 249 38.65 -17.62 -7.32
C CYS A 249 37.48 -17.74 -6.32
N GLY A 250 36.33 -18.24 -6.77
CA GLY A 250 35.15 -18.42 -5.90
C GLY A 250 34.43 -17.11 -5.52
N PHE A 251 34.80 -15.99 -6.17
CA PHE A 251 34.27 -14.67 -5.88
C PHE A 251 33.53 -14.11 -7.09
N GLN A 252 32.31 -13.64 -6.87
CA GLN A 252 31.43 -13.10 -7.90
C GLN A 252 30.96 -11.72 -7.50
N VAL A 253 31.02 -10.78 -8.43
CA VAL A 253 30.50 -9.43 -8.28
C VAL A 253 29.47 -9.18 -9.38
N THR A 254 28.24 -8.90 -8.96
CA THR A 254 27.13 -8.57 -9.86
C THR A 254 26.74 -7.13 -9.64
N LEU A 255 26.59 -6.39 -10.74
CA LEU A 255 26.24 -4.99 -10.77
C LEU A 255 24.93 -4.83 -11.56
N MET A 256 23.89 -4.38 -10.89
CA MET A 256 22.62 -3.98 -11.49
C MET A 256 22.54 -2.46 -11.55
N ARG A 257 22.15 -1.93 -12.71
CA ARG A 257 21.98 -0.48 -12.94
C ARG A 257 20.59 -0.24 -13.48
N GLN A 258 19.87 0.70 -12.91
CA GLN A 258 18.52 1.03 -13.35
C GLN A 258 18.23 2.52 -13.21
N LEU A 259 17.22 2.97 -13.95
CA LEU A 259 16.60 4.27 -13.74
C LEU A 259 15.34 4.07 -12.91
N CYS A 260 15.13 4.91 -11.91
CA CYS A 260 13.91 4.94 -11.13
C CYS A 260 13.19 6.26 -11.44
N SER A 261 12.01 6.15 -12.06
CA SER A 261 11.21 7.29 -12.50
C SER A 261 10.06 7.64 -11.55
N THR A 262 9.80 6.78 -10.56
CA THR A 262 8.69 6.89 -9.61
C THR A 262 9.20 6.86 -8.17
N PRO A 263 8.82 7.83 -7.32
CA PRO A 263 9.19 7.79 -5.90
C PRO A 263 8.40 6.72 -5.12
N PRO A 264 8.93 6.25 -3.97
CA PRO A 264 10.27 6.55 -3.44
C PRO A 264 11.38 5.75 -4.16
N GLY A 265 12.60 6.29 -4.16
CA GLY A 265 13.79 5.54 -4.56
C GLY A 265 14.19 4.48 -3.51
N PHE A 266 15.47 4.11 -3.46
CA PHE A 266 16.02 3.24 -2.39
C PHE A 266 15.92 3.85 -0.99
N PHE A 267 15.84 5.19 -0.91
CA PHE A 267 15.78 5.94 0.33
C PHE A 267 14.46 6.73 0.35
N PRO A 268 13.51 6.38 1.24
CA PRO A 268 12.20 7.03 1.29
C PRO A 268 12.19 8.30 2.16
N ASP A 269 13.18 8.48 3.04
CA ASP A 269 13.28 9.61 3.97
C ASP A 269 14.17 10.73 3.40
N GLU A 270 13.91 12.00 3.76
CA GLU A 270 14.67 13.17 3.27
C GLU A 270 16.16 13.13 3.64
N SER A 271 16.53 12.53 4.76
CA SER A 271 17.92 12.25 5.11
C SER A 271 17.95 11.23 6.24
N GLY A 272 19.01 10.44 6.32
CA GLY A 272 19.09 9.45 7.37
C GLY A 272 20.26 8.49 7.27
N SER A 273 20.32 7.64 8.28
CA SER A 273 21.33 6.58 8.41
C SER A 273 20.70 5.20 8.66
N SER A 274 19.40 5.08 8.45
CA SER A 274 18.67 3.81 8.55
C SER A 274 18.90 2.96 7.30
N VAL A 275 19.21 1.67 7.48
CA VAL A 275 19.33 0.74 6.36
C VAL A 275 17.93 0.38 5.85
N PRO A 276 17.64 0.49 4.53
CA PRO A 276 16.31 0.17 4.01
C PRO A 276 15.90 -1.29 4.23
N ASP A 277 14.64 -1.53 4.58
CA ASP A 277 14.07 -2.88 4.79
C ASP A 277 14.22 -3.77 3.55
N GLU A 278 14.14 -3.18 2.35
CA GLU A 278 14.33 -3.85 1.06
C GLU A 278 15.73 -4.49 0.92
N LEU A 279 16.73 -3.93 1.59
CA LEU A 279 18.09 -4.47 1.58
C LEU A 279 18.17 -5.76 2.42
N PHE A 280 17.29 -5.89 3.42
CA PHE A 280 17.08 -7.13 4.17
C PHE A 280 16.12 -8.11 3.45
N SER A 281 15.24 -7.65 2.55
CA SER A 281 14.39 -8.57 1.76
C SER A 281 15.18 -9.35 0.70
N GLN A 282 16.36 -8.85 0.30
CA GLN A 282 17.32 -9.53 -0.59
C GLN A 282 18.12 -10.68 0.09
N MET A 283 17.61 -11.21 1.20
CA MET A 283 18.19 -12.30 2.00
C MET A 283 17.69 -13.70 1.58
N PRO A 284 18.44 -14.47 0.78
CA PRO A 284 18.29 -15.92 0.78
C PRO A 284 19.04 -16.55 1.96
N GLU A 285 18.66 -17.76 2.33
CA GLU A 285 19.45 -18.59 3.24
C GLU A 285 20.89 -18.73 2.73
N LEU A 286 21.86 -18.31 3.55
CA LEU A 286 23.28 -18.48 3.25
C LEU A 286 23.73 -19.90 3.56
N LYS A 287 24.50 -20.50 2.66
CA LYS A 287 25.18 -21.75 3.00
C LYS A 287 26.31 -21.48 3.99
N TYR A 288 26.62 -22.47 4.82
CA TYR A 288 27.71 -22.38 5.79
C TYR A 288 29.03 -21.99 5.11
N GLY A 289 29.67 -20.93 5.60
CA GLY A 289 30.92 -20.39 5.05
C GLY A 289 30.73 -19.35 3.96
N GLU A 290 29.52 -19.16 3.43
CA GLU A 290 29.25 -18.10 2.45
C GLU A 290 29.26 -16.73 3.13
N LYS A 291 29.83 -15.76 2.40
CA LYS A 291 29.74 -14.34 2.72
C LYS A 291 29.10 -13.62 1.55
N ARG A 292 28.18 -12.72 1.86
CA ARG A 292 27.51 -11.89 0.86
C ARG A 292 27.49 -10.44 1.29
N ILE A 293 27.75 -9.54 0.35
CA ILE A 293 27.62 -8.10 0.57
C ILE A 293 26.61 -7.59 -0.44
N VAL A 294 25.63 -6.83 0.03
CA VAL A 294 24.66 -6.14 -0.81
C VAL A 294 24.81 -4.65 -0.55
N VAL A 295 24.91 -3.87 -1.62
CA VAL A 295 25.09 -2.42 -1.58
C VAL A 295 24.04 -1.76 -2.45
N PHE A 296 23.33 -0.78 -1.92
CA PHE A 296 22.52 0.16 -2.67
C PHE A 296 23.25 1.50 -2.74
N ALA A 297 23.28 2.10 -3.93
CA ALA A 297 23.73 3.46 -4.13
C ALA A 297 22.78 4.17 -5.10
N GLN A 298 22.47 5.43 -4.80
CA GLN A 298 21.52 6.22 -5.56
C GLN A 298 22.01 7.66 -5.69
N ILE A 299 21.76 8.25 -6.85
CA ILE A 299 21.84 9.70 -7.06
C ILE A 299 20.66 10.18 -7.89
N THR A 300 20.38 11.47 -7.76
CA THR A 300 19.53 12.22 -8.71
C THR A 300 20.16 12.30 -10.10
N SER A 301 19.42 12.79 -11.09
CA SER A 301 19.90 12.91 -12.48
C SER A 301 20.97 14.00 -12.66
N ALA A 302 21.03 14.99 -11.76
CA ALA A 302 21.92 16.15 -11.84
C ALA A 302 23.40 15.87 -11.49
N PRO A 303 23.75 15.10 -10.44
CA PRO A 303 25.13 14.77 -10.11
C PRO A 303 25.84 13.93 -11.19
N ALA A 304 27.16 14.11 -11.29
CA ALA A 304 28.01 13.28 -12.12
C ALA A 304 28.07 11.83 -11.59
N LYS A 305 28.21 10.84 -12.48
CA LYS A 305 28.31 9.41 -12.12
C LYS A 305 29.44 9.11 -11.14
N ASP A 306 30.46 9.97 -11.08
CA ASP A 306 31.56 9.87 -10.12
C ASP A 306 31.11 9.96 -8.66
N VAL A 307 29.94 10.53 -8.40
CA VAL A 307 29.34 10.55 -7.05
C VAL A 307 28.90 9.14 -6.64
N LEU A 308 28.24 8.37 -7.51
CA LEU A 308 27.91 6.96 -7.24
C LEU A 308 29.18 6.14 -6.99
N ALA A 309 30.21 6.32 -7.83
CA ALA A 309 31.47 5.63 -7.64
C ALA A 309 32.15 6.00 -6.31
N ARG A 310 32.04 7.26 -5.87
CA ARG A 310 32.54 7.68 -4.54
C ARG A 310 31.77 7.02 -3.40
N PHE A 311 30.44 6.93 -3.50
CA PHE A 311 29.64 6.22 -2.51
C PHE A 311 30.03 4.75 -2.40
N ILE A 312 30.20 4.06 -3.53
CA ILE A 312 30.63 2.65 -3.54
C ILE A 312 32.01 2.48 -2.90
N ARG A 313 32.96 3.39 -3.15
CA ARG A 313 34.29 3.37 -2.51
C ARG A 313 34.20 3.62 -1.00
N THR A 314 33.33 4.55 -0.59
CA THR A 314 33.07 4.83 0.83
C THR A 314 32.53 3.60 1.56
N VAL A 315 31.63 2.84 0.92
CA VAL A 315 31.17 1.54 1.44
C VAL A 315 32.34 0.56 1.62
N GLY A 316 33.24 0.49 0.65
CA GLY A 316 34.47 -0.30 0.74
C GLY A 316 35.32 0.06 1.97
N ASP A 317 35.53 1.35 2.21
CA ASP A 317 36.31 1.84 3.35
C ASP A 317 35.67 1.48 4.70
N ARG A 318 34.33 1.62 4.81
CA ARG A 318 33.59 1.25 6.03
C ARG A 318 33.61 -0.24 6.30
N ILE A 319 33.49 -1.06 5.26
CA ILE A 319 33.64 -2.51 5.37
C ILE A 319 35.07 -2.88 5.79
N ALA A 320 36.08 -2.18 5.26
CA ALA A 320 37.48 -2.37 5.67
C ALA A 320 37.71 -2.01 7.15
N ALA A 321 37.01 -1.00 7.66
CA ALA A 321 36.98 -0.62 9.07
C ALA A 321 36.24 -1.64 9.97
N GLY A 322 35.55 -2.62 9.38
CA GLY A 322 34.89 -3.72 10.09
C GLY A 322 33.39 -3.54 10.28
N GLU A 323 32.79 -2.51 9.69
CA GLU A 323 31.35 -2.29 9.77
C GLU A 323 30.57 -3.39 9.03
N GLU A 324 29.48 -3.86 9.66
CA GLU A 324 28.65 -4.94 9.09
C GLU A 324 27.42 -4.41 8.34
N TYR A 325 26.98 -3.19 8.63
CA TYR A 325 25.92 -2.51 7.91
C TYR A 325 26.00 -1.02 8.20
N ALA A 326 25.59 -0.20 7.25
CA ALA A 326 25.33 1.21 7.46
C ALA A 326 24.56 1.82 6.30
N ALA A 327 24.00 2.99 6.54
CA ALA A 327 23.46 3.86 5.50
C ALA A 327 23.87 5.31 5.77
N ASP A 328 23.92 6.10 4.72
CA ASP A 328 24.12 7.55 4.75
C ASP A 328 23.53 8.12 3.46
N TYR A 329 22.47 8.92 3.60
CA TYR A 329 21.76 9.52 2.48
C TYR A 329 21.18 10.87 2.86
N ASP A 330 21.16 11.77 1.88
CA ASP A 330 20.67 13.14 1.97
C ASP A 330 19.91 13.48 0.67
N ASP A 331 18.68 13.96 0.85
CA ASP A 331 17.61 13.95 -0.14
C ASP A 331 17.49 12.57 -0.82
N ASP A 332 17.66 12.54 -2.14
CA ASP A 332 17.60 11.33 -2.97
C ASP A 332 19.01 10.76 -3.29
N ASN A 333 20.07 11.22 -2.63
CA ASN A 333 21.44 10.79 -2.90
C ASN A 333 22.03 10.06 -1.69
N GLY A 334 22.61 8.88 -1.90
CA GLY A 334 23.32 8.21 -0.82
C GLY A 334 23.62 6.75 -1.09
N TYR A 335 23.95 6.05 -0.01
CA TYR A 335 24.26 4.63 -0.02
C TYR A 335 23.76 3.91 1.22
N ALA A 336 23.57 2.59 1.08
CA ALA A 336 23.39 1.67 2.18
C ALA A 336 24.04 0.32 1.85
N PHE A 337 24.48 -0.40 2.87
CA PHE A 337 25.02 -1.74 2.70
C PHE A 337 24.74 -2.65 3.89
N ILE A 338 24.80 -3.95 3.61
CA ILE A 338 24.85 -5.01 4.61
C ILE A 338 25.91 -6.05 4.24
N VAL A 339 26.59 -6.57 5.25
CA VAL A 339 27.56 -7.67 5.18
C VAL A 339 26.96 -8.86 5.90
N LEU A 340 26.62 -9.89 5.14
CA LEU A 340 26.05 -11.12 5.64
C LEU A 340 27.12 -12.20 5.73
N ARG A 341 27.16 -12.89 6.87
CA ARG A 341 28.14 -13.92 7.21
C ARG A 341 27.44 -15.02 8.00
N THR A 342 27.66 -16.29 7.69
CA THR A 342 27.24 -17.37 8.60
C THR A 342 28.10 -17.35 9.86
N ARG A 343 27.51 -17.13 11.04
CA ARG A 343 28.22 -17.27 12.32
C ARG A 343 28.53 -18.75 12.57
N ARG A 344 29.73 -19.07 13.07
CA ARG A 344 30.04 -20.43 13.54
C ARG A 344 29.08 -20.77 14.70
N PRO A 345 28.43 -21.94 14.70
CA PRO A 345 27.86 -22.45 15.94
C PRO A 345 29.03 -22.69 16.92
N HIS A 346 28.89 -22.16 18.13
CA HIS A 346 29.87 -22.34 19.22
C HIS A 346 29.84 -23.76 19.76
#